data_AF-A0A4R9KGF1-F1
#
_entry.id   AF-A0A4R9KGF1-F1
#
_cell.length_a   1.000
_cell.length_b   1.000
_cell.length_c   1.000
_cell.angle_alpha   90.00
_cell.angle_beta   90.00
_cell.angle_gamma   90.00
#
_symmetry.space_group_name_H-M   'P 1'
#
loop_
_entity.id
_entity.type
_entity.pdbx_description
1 polymer ?
#
loop_
_entity_poly.entity_id
_entity_poly.type
_entity_poly.pdbx_seq_one_letter_code
_entity_poly.pdbx_strand_id
1 'polypeptide(L)'
;MKSKILLQIAALLLLTSCMSLDIRAPYYRASNVKNDSKDWEIQLADFGLYRDVRGNWWGKDFYIAEIRVKNVSQKYKFYQVCNNKLKEFNFNYILSRNPNIKAAYQANPEQFDKEGFLQGFPQMKLIVEIPSAVNHPVSTYSGKPVFPNISGNLFAAAMVACEFGTPMSRDTDRASTSSGWLSPGESTAFKVVYSIPNGAIFLKLDQTGYFSTDLTSDTERK
;
A
#
# COMPACT_ATOMS: atom_id res chain seq x y z
N MET A 1 -20.29 60.89 11.76
CA MET A 1 -20.94 59.65 11.25
C MET A 1 -20.00 58.64 10.57
N LYS A 2 -18.87 59.03 9.95
CA LYS A 2 -18.00 58.10 9.21
C LYS A 2 -17.19 57.10 10.07
N SER A 3 -16.93 57.41 11.35
CA SER A 3 -16.10 56.57 12.24
C SER A 3 -16.81 55.30 12.76
N LYS A 4 -18.14 55.31 12.92
CA LYS A 4 -18.90 54.13 13.39
C LYS A 4 -19.01 53.03 12.34
N ILE A 5 -18.97 53.38 11.05
CA ILE A 5 -19.07 52.44 9.92
C ILE A 5 -17.76 51.65 9.76
N LEU A 6 -16.60 52.29 9.95
CA LEU A 6 -15.31 51.58 9.91
C LEU A 6 -15.17 50.52 11.02
N LEU A 7 -15.68 50.81 12.23
CA LEU A 7 -15.61 49.90 13.36
C LEU A 7 -16.48 48.64 13.15
N GLN A 8 -17.62 48.78 12.47
CA GLN A 8 -18.50 47.66 12.14
C GLN A 8 -17.94 46.79 11.00
N ILE A 9 -17.26 47.39 10.02
CA ILE A 9 -16.60 46.64 8.93
C ILE A 9 -15.37 45.87 9.47
N ALA A 10 -14.60 46.45 10.39
CA ALA A 10 -13.47 45.77 11.03
C ALA A 10 -13.92 44.59 11.91
N ALA A 11 -15.05 44.71 12.61
CA ALA A 11 -15.63 43.61 13.39
C ALA A 11 -16.17 42.47 12.52
N LEU A 12 -16.66 42.76 11.30
CA LEU A 12 -17.16 41.76 10.36
C LEU A 12 -16.01 40.95 9.71
N LEU A 13 -14.86 41.58 9.47
CA LEU A 13 -13.66 40.91 8.92
C LEU A 13 -12.99 39.95 9.92
N LEU A 14 -13.09 40.21 11.22
CA LEU A 14 -12.58 39.32 12.28
C LEU A 14 -13.40 38.03 12.46
N LEU A 15 -14.62 37.97 11.93
CA LEU A 15 -15.43 36.74 11.92
C LEU A 15 -15.20 35.88 10.66
N THR A 16 -14.52 36.42 9.64
CA THR A 16 -14.20 35.70 8.39
C THR A 16 -12.87 34.95 8.41
N SER A 17 -12.09 35.06 9.50
CA SER A 17 -11.08 34.06 9.81
C SER A 17 -11.75 32.81 10.37
N CYS A 18 -12.60 32.18 9.55
CA CYS A 18 -12.90 30.76 9.69
C CYS A 18 -11.55 30.07 9.75
N MET A 19 -11.17 29.64 10.96
CA MET A 19 -10.15 28.62 11.14
C MET A 19 -10.43 27.57 10.08
N SER A 20 -9.54 27.46 9.10
CA SER A 20 -9.49 26.25 8.29
C SER A 20 -9.32 25.13 9.30
N LEU A 21 -10.40 24.41 9.58
CA LEU A 21 -10.33 23.09 10.19
C LEU A 21 -9.47 22.30 9.21
N ASP A 22 -8.18 22.27 9.49
CA ASP A 22 -7.21 21.45 8.79
C ASP A 22 -7.54 20.02 9.22
N ILE A 23 -8.56 19.45 8.57
CA ILE A 23 -8.96 18.06 8.75
C ILE A 23 -7.81 17.25 8.16
N ARG A 24 -6.81 16.96 9.00
CA ARG A 24 -5.74 16.04 8.67
C ARG A 24 -6.41 14.71 8.32
N ALA A 25 -6.04 14.16 7.17
CA ALA A 25 -6.54 12.86 6.78
C ALA A 25 -6.22 11.83 7.87
N PRO A 26 -7.16 10.92 8.19
CA PRO A 26 -6.98 9.96 9.27
C PRO A 26 -5.80 9.03 8.95
N TYR A 27 -5.01 8.73 9.99
CA TYR A 27 -4.07 7.63 9.98
C TYR A 27 -4.79 6.35 10.36
N TYR A 28 -4.21 5.22 9.98
CA TYR A 28 -4.76 3.91 10.32
C TYR A 28 -3.70 3.09 11.02
N ARG A 29 -4.10 2.44 12.11
CA ARG A 29 -3.26 1.50 12.84
C ARG A 29 -3.67 0.08 12.54
N ALA A 30 -2.67 -0.79 12.51
CA ALA A 30 -2.84 -2.23 12.47
C ALA A 30 -3.41 -2.72 13.81
N SER A 31 -4.48 -3.51 13.75
CA SER A 31 -5.04 -4.24 14.89
C SER A 31 -5.29 -5.71 14.50
N ASN A 32 -5.43 -6.59 15.49
CA ASN A 32 -5.67 -8.04 15.28
C ASN A 32 -4.70 -8.69 14.29
N VAL A 33 -3.41 -8.35 14.39
CA VAL A 33 -2.36 -8.82 13.47
C VAL A 33 -2.21 -10.34 13.55
N LYS A 34 -2.20 -11.00 12.39
CA LYS A 34 -1.91 -12.42 12.21
C LYS A 34 -0.77 -12.60 11.22
N ASN A 35 0.25 -13.35 11.62
CA ASN A 35 1.35 -13.80 10.78
C ASN A 35 1.27 -15.32 10.66
N ASP A 36 0.80 -15.80 9.51
CA ASP A 36 0.59 -17.24 9.27
C ASP A 36 1.78 -17.88 8.55
N SER A 37 2.74 -17.07 8.09
CA SER A 37 3.96 -17.56 7.44
C SER A 37 4.95 -18.15 8.45
N LYS A 38 5.59 -19.26 8.07
CA LYS A 38 6.72 -19.84 8.82
C LYS A 38 8.07 -19.22 8.48
N ASP A 39 8.13 -18.50 7.35
CA ASP A 39 9.36 -17.96 6.80
C ASP A 39 9.49 -16.44 6.96
N TRP A 40 8.36 -15.78 7.22
CA TRP A 40 8.27 -14.32 7.21
C TRP A 40 7.59 -13.81 8.48
N GLU A 41 8.21 -12.81 9.10
CA GLU A 41 7.54 -11.91 10.02
C GLU A 41 7.18 -10.63 9.25
N ILE A 42 5.88 -10.33 9.14
CA ILE A 42 5.35 -9.22 8.35
C ILE A 42 4.64 -8.23 9.27
N GLN A 43 4.86 -6.94 9.05
CA GLN A 43 4.26 -5.85 9.81
C GLN A 43 3.79 -4.73 8.87
N LEU A 44 2.59 -4.21 9.13
CA LEU A 44 2.16 -2.90 8.62
C LEU A 44 2.74 -1.81 9.55
N ALA A 45 3.80 -1.15 9.10
CA ALA A 45 4.51 -0.14 9.88
C ALA A 45 3.80 1.22 9.87
N ASP A 46 3.19 1.58 8.73
CA ASP A 46 2.42 2.81 8.58
C ASP A 46 1.36 2.65 7.49
N PHE A 47 0.21 3.30 7.66
CA PHE A 47 -0.83 3.37 6.64
C PHE A 47 -1.57 4.71 6.72
N GLY A 48 -1.62 5.44 5.60
CA GLY A 48 -2.27 6.75 5.57
C GLY A 48 -2.42 7.32 4.17
N LEU A 49 -3.11 8.47 4.12
CA LEU A 49 -3.31 9.21 2.88
C LEU A 49 -1.95 9.63 2.30
N TYR A 50 -1.77 9.36 1.02
CA TYR A 50 -0.61 9.81 0.28
C TYR A 50 -0.90 11.10 -0.50
N ARG A 51 -1.93 11.09 -1.34
CA ARG A 51 -2.41 12.24 -2.13
C ARG A 51 -3.69 11.92 -2.88
N ASP A 52 -4.38 12.94 -3.39
CA ASP A 52 -5.49 12.74 -4.34
C ASP A 52 -4.99 12.16 -5.67
N VAL A 53 -5.86 11.42 -6.35
CA VAL A 53 -5.60 10.86 -7.69
C VAL A 53 -5.59 11.94 -8.77
N ARG A 54 -6.48 12.94 -8.67
CA ARG A 54 -6.64 14.08 -9.61
C ARG A 54 -6.77 13.67 -11.08
N GLY A 55 -7.50 12.59 -11.35
CA GLY A 55 -7.73 12.10 -12.72
C GLY A 55 -6.53 11.40 -13.37
N ASN A 56 -5.41 11.24 -12.66
CA ASN A 56 -4.25 10.51 -13.17
C ASN A 56 -4.44 8.98 -13.15
N TRP A 57 -5.51 8.50 -12.52
CA TRP A 57 -5.81 7.09 -12.31
C TRP A 57 -7.29 6.89 -11.96
N TRP A 58 -7.71 5.65 -11.76
CA TRP A 58 -9.02 5.34 -11.18
C TRP A 58 -9.03 5.53 -9.67
N GLY A 59 -10.19 5.87 -9.09
CA GLY A 59 -10.35 6.10 -7.66
C GLY A 59 -10.30 7.58 -7.28
N LYS A 60 -10.42 7.86 -5.99
CA LYS A 60 -10.43 9.22 -5.44
C LYS A 60 -9.05 9.61 -4.92
N ASP A 61 -8.50 8.77 -4.05
CA ASP A 61 -7.30 9.04 -3.28
C ASP A 61 -6.30 7.89 -3.42
N PHE A 62 -5.02 8.22 -3.34
CA PHE A 62 -3.95 7.26 -3.13
C PHE A 62 -3.61 7.18 -1.65
N TYR A 63 -3.50 5.96 -1.15
CA TYR A 63 -3.01 5.65 0.18
C TYR A 63 -1.70 4.86 0.08
N ILE A 64 -0.82 5.04 1.06
CA ILE A 64 0.47 4.37 1.11
C ILE A 64 0.56 3.48 2.35
N ALA A 65 0.96 2.24 2.15
CA ALA A 65 1.25 1.27 3.19
C ALA A 65 2.76 1.03 3.24
N GLU A 66 3.40 1.27 4.38
CA GLU A 66 4.77 0.83 4.63
C GLU A 66 4.74 -0.57 5.24
N ILE A 67 5.25 -1.54 4.49
CA ILE A 67 5.33 -2.94 4.90
C ILE A 67 6.76 -3.24 5.32
N ARG A 68 6.92 -3.75 6.54
CA ARG A 68 8.18 -4.30 7.03
C ARG A 68 8.12 -5.81 6.96
N VAL A 69 9.18 -6.41 6.47
CA VAL A 69 9.33 -7.86 6.43
C VAL A 69 10.69 -8.27 6.95
N LYS A 70 10.71 -9.39 7.65
CA LYS A 70 11.92 -10.04 8.15
C LYS A 70 11.92 -11.50 7.73
N ASN A 71 13.05 -11.93 7.19
CA ASN A 71 13.27 -13.34 6.87
C ASN A 71 13.63 -14.09 8.16
N VAL A 72 12.73 -14.95 8.64
CA VAL A 72 12.96 -15.78 9.84
C VAL A 72 13.40 -17.21 9.48
N SER A 73 13.52 -17.52 8.19
CA SER A 73 14.04 -18.79 7.72
C SER A 73 15.58 -18.87 7.83
N GLN A 74 16.12 -20.06 7.60
CA GLN A 74 17.58 -20.30 7.56
C GLN A 74 18.19 -20.09 6.16
N LYS A 75 17.39 -19.68 5.17
CA LYS A 75 17.82 -19.52 3.77
C LYS A 75 17.65 -18.08 3.32
N TYR A 76 18.37 -17.68 2.28
CA TYR A 76 18.05 -16.47 1.53
C TYR A 76 16.69 -16.64 0.87
N LYS A 77 15.80 -15.66 1.10
CA LYS A 77 14.44 -15.70 0.56
C LYS A 77 14.05 -14.36 -0.07
N PHE A 78 13.09 -14.42 -0.99
CA PHE A 78 12.48 -13.28 -1.65
C PHE A 78 11.01 -13.20 -1.26
N TYR A 79 10.55 -12.00 -0.88
CA TYR A 79 9.15 -11.73 -0.58
C TYR A 79 8.60 -10.64 -1.51
N GLN A 80 7.33 -10.78 -1.89
CA GLN A 80 6.59 -9.76 -2.62
C GLN A 80 5.10 -9.75 -2.27
N VAL A 81 4.46 -8.61 -2.54
CA VAL A 81 3.02 -8.40 -2.33
C VAL A 81 2.19 -8.55 -3.62
N CYS A 82 2.84 -8.68 -4.78
CA CYS A 82 2.18 -8.94 -6.06
C CYS A 82 1.99 -10.44 -6.32
N ASN A 83 0.96 -10.78 -7.11
CA ASN A 83 0.77 -12.12 -7.66
C ASN A 83 1.51 -12.37 -8.98
N ASN A 84 2.68 -11.77 -9.13
CA ASN A 84 3.48 -11.91 -10.35
C ASN A 84 4.55 -12.97 -10.15
N LYS A 85 4.48 -14.05 -10.93
CA LYS A 85 5.53 -15.07 -10.95
C LYS A 85 6.73 -14.52 -11.71
N LEU A 86 7.90 -14.50 -11.08
CA LEU A 86 9.13 -14.08 -11.74
C LEU A 86 9.79 -15.30 -12.39
N LYS A 87 10.49 -15.09 -13.50
CA LYS A 87 11.16 -16.16 -14.25
C LYS A 87 12.63 -16.22 -13.88
N GLU A 88 13.30 -17.33 -14.21
CA GLU A 88 14.75 -17.46 -13.98
C GLU A 88 15.57 -16.34 -14.63
N PHE A 89 15.10 -15.81 -15.78
CA PHE A 89 15.67 -14.62 -16.39
C PHE A 89 15.69 -13.41 -15.43
N ASN A 90 14.62 -13.18 -14.67
CA ASN A 90 14.56 -12.11 -13.67
C ASN A 90 15.55 -12.37 -12.53
N PHE A 91 15.71 -13.62 -12.11
CA PHE A 91 16.69 -13.98 -11.08
C PHE A 91 18.11 -13.63 -11.55
N ASN A 92 18.48 -14.06 -12.76
CA ASN A 92 19.79 -13.75 -13.35
C ASN A 92 20.00 -12.24 -13.54
N TYR A 93 18.96 -11.52 -13.93
CA TYR A 93 19.00 -10.06 -14.02
C TYR A 93 19.23 -9.41 -12.65
N ILE A 94 18.58 -9.88 -11.58
CA ILE A 94 18.80 -9.38 -10.22
C ILE A 94 20.23 -9.67 -9.75
N LEU A 95 20.76 -10.87 -10.00
CA LEU A 95 22.15 -11.20 -9.66
C LEU A 95 23.14 -10.28 -10.39
N SER A 96 22.92 -9.97 -11.67
CA SER A 96 23.82 -9.07 -12.41
C SER A 96 23.82 -7.64 -11.87
N ARG A 97 22.74 -7.21 -11.23
CA ARG A 97 22.57 -5.88 -10.63
C ARG A 97 22.96 -5.79 -9.15
N ASN A 98 23.11 -6.93 -8.46
CA ASN A 98 23.40 -6.97 -7.02
C ASN A 98 24.65 -7.83 -6.76
N PRO A 99 25.87 -7.25 -6.84
CA PRO A 99 27.12 -7.98 -6.70
C PRO A 99 27.23 -8.79 -5.40
N ASN A 100 26.70 -8.27 -4.29
CA ASN A 100 26.73 -8.95 -3.00
C ASN A 100 25.87 -10.22 -3.00
N ILE A 101 24.64 -10.13 -3.51
CA ILE A 101 23.73 -11.28 -3.63
C ILE A 101 24.29 -12.29 -4.64
N LYS A 102 24.89 -11.82 -5.73
CA LYS A 102 25.58 -12.68 -6.70
C LYS A 102 26.73 -13.45 -6.08
N ALA A 103 27.59 -12.79 -5.31
CA ALA A 103 28.70 -13.44 -4.62
C ALA A 103 28.20 -14.48 -3.62
N ALA A 104 27.17 -14.15 -2.83
CA ALA A 104 26.55 -15.09 -1.88
C ALA A 104 25.96 -16.32 -2.60
N TYR A 105 25.24 -16.11 -3.71
CA TYR A 105 24.66 -17.20 -4.50
C TYR A 105 25.73 -18.08 -5.14
N GLN A 106 26.81 -17.49 -5.67
CA GLN A 106 27.91 -18.25 -6.27
C GLN A 106 28.69 -19.08 -5.24
N ALA A 107 28.79 -18.59 -4.00
CA ALA A 107 29.45 -19.33 -2.93
C ALA A 107 28.63 -20.56 -2.48
N ASN A 108 27.33 -20.39 -2.25
CA ASN A 108 26.45 -21.44 -1.71
C ASN A 108 25.02 -21.36 -2.31
N PRO A 109 24.80 -21.89 -3.53
CA PRO A 109 23.50 -21.78 -4.21
C PRO A 109 22.33 -22.42 -3.46
N GLU A 110 22.58 -23.49 -2.70
CA GLU A 110 21.59 -24.25 -1.94
C GLU A 110 20.99 -23.48 -0.75
N GLN A 111 21.66 -22.38 -0.35
CA GLN A 111 21.17 -21.43 0.65
C GLN A 111 20.11 -20.49 0.10
N PHE A 112 19.87 -20.47 -1.21
CA PHE A 112 18.83 -19.66 -1.84
C PHE A 112 17.58 -20.48 -2.11
N ASP A 113 16.49 -20.13 -1.44
CA ASP A 113 15.17 -20.68 -1.73
C ASP A 113 14.44 -19.80 -2.73
N LYS A 114 14.32 -20.30 -3.96
CA LYS A 114 13.68 -19.62 -5.09
C LYS A 114 12.17 -19.86 -5.18
N GLU A 115 11.58 -20.63 -4.28
CA GLU A 115 10.16 -21.00 -4.37
C GLU A 115 9.27 -19.75 -4.43
N GLY A 116 9.38 -18.85 -3.46
CA GLY A 116 8.60 -17.60 -3.45
C GLY A 116 8.84 -16.69 -4.66
N PHE A 117 10.03 -16.77 -5.26
CA PHE A 117 10.39 -16.01 -6.46
C PHE A 117 9.70 -16.57 -7.72
N LEU A 118 9.72 -17.89 -7.88
CA LEU A 118 9.25 -18.58 -9.09
C LEU A 118 7.75 -18.93 -9.05
N GLN A 119 7.25 -19.35 -7.89
CA GLN A 119 5.82 -19.67 -7.72
C GLN A 119 4.98 -18.42 -7.49
N GLY A 120 5.59 -17.33 -7.00
CA GLY A 120 4.93 -16.09 -6.65
C GLY A 120 4.19 -16.17 -5.31
N PHE A 121 3.48 -15.08 -4.99
CA PHE A 121 2.72 -14.95 -3.76
C PHE A 121 1.26 -14.63 -4.09
N PRO A 122 0.28 -14.99 -3.25
CA PRO A 122 -1.04 -14.37 -3.36
C PRO A 122 -0.87 -12.86 -3.21
N GLN A 123 -1.65 -12.08 -3.96
CA GLN A 123 -1.58 -10.63 -3.87
C GLN A 123 -2.08 -10.14 -2.51
N MET A 124 -1.38 -9.19 -1.91
CA MET A 124 -1.87 -8.48 -0.73
C MET A 124 -3.01 -7.52 -1.11
N LYS A 125 -4.18 -7.73 -0.54
CA LYS A 125 -5.39 -6.96 -0.80
C LYS A 125 -5.65 -6.00 0.34
N LEU A 126 -5.89 -4.74 0.00
CA LEU A 126 -6.53 -3.79 0.90
C LEU A 126 -8.04 -3.89 0.69
N ILE A 127 -8.74 -4.43 1.68
CA ILE A 127 -10.19 -4.63 1.67
C ILE A 127 -10.85 -3.39 2.24
N VAL A 128 -11.81 -2.87 1.49
CA VAL A 128 -12.61 -1.70 1.86
C VAL A 128 -14.09 -2.00 1.77
N GLU A 129 -14.88 -1.32 2.60
CA GLU A 129 -16.33 -1.28 2.48
C GLU A 129 -16.77 0.01 1.79
N ILE A 130 -17.77 -0.08 0.92
CA ILE A 130 -18.43 1.08 0.31
C ILE A 130 -19.93 1.00 0.67
N PRO A 131 -20.36 1.70 1.74
CA PRO A 131 -21.71 1.55 2.27
C PRO A 131 -22.82 1.94 1.29
N SER A 132 -22.52 2.91 0.41
CA SER A 132 -23.49 3.46 -0.52
C SER A 132 -23.34 2.82 -1.91
N ALA A 133 -24.38 2.16 -2.39
CA ALA A 133 -24.42 1.52 -3.70
C ALA A 133 -24.13 2.50 -4.86
N VAL A 134 -24.51 3.77 -4.72
CA VAL A 134 -24.23 4.79 -5.76
C VAL A 134 -22.73 5.09 -5.92
N ASN A 135 -21.92 4.76 -4.91
CA ASN A 135 -20.47 4.91 -4.94
C ASN A 135 -19.76 3.61 -5.35
N HIS A 136 -20.50 2.54 -5.66
CA HIS A 136 -19.88 1.28 -6.07
C HIS A 136 -19.06 1.49 -7.35
N PRO A 137 -17.79 1.07 -7.36
CA PRO A 137 -16.91 1.28 -8.50
C PRO A 137 -17.33 0.41 -9.68
N VAL A 138 -17.49 1.03 -10.85
CA VAL A 138 -17.81 0.36 -12.12
C VAL A 138 -16.66 0.41 -13.13
N SER A 139 -15.52 1.00 -12.75
CA SER A 139 -14.37 1.16 -13.64
C SER A 139 -13.77 -0.19 -14.02
N THR A 140 -13.44 -0.34 -15.31
CA THR A 140 -12.75 -1.52 -15.83
C THR A 140 -11.50 -1.14 -16.61
N TYR A 141 -10.54 -2.05 -16.64
CA TYR A 141 -9.35 -1.97 -17.49
C TYR A 141 -9.14 -3.32 -18.17
N SER A 142 -9.05 -3.32 -19.50
CA SER A 142 -8.97 -4.54 -20.31
C SER A 142 -10.06 -5.57 -19.98
N GLY A 143 -11.29 -5.08 -19.76
CA GLY A 143 -12.45 -5.90 -19.45
C GLY A 143 -12.50 -6.48 -18.02
N LYS A 144 -11.56 -6.12 -17.15
CA LYS A 144 -11.54 -6.53 -15.73
C LYS A 144 -11.86 -5.36 -14.81
N PRO A 145 -12.58 -5.57 -13.69
CA PRO A 145 -12.81 -4.52 -12.71
C PRO A 145 -11.48 -3.98 -12.16
N VAL A 146 -11.36 -2.66 -12.06
CA VAL A 146 -10.22 -2.01 -11.40
C VAL A 146 -10.30 -2.20 -9.89
N PHE A 147 -11.52 -2.17 -9.34
CA PHE A 147 -11.82 -2.43 -7.95
C PHE A 147 -12.74 -3.66 -7.86
N PRO A 148 -12.19 -4.88 -7.75
CA PRO A 148 -12.99 -6.10 -7.73
C PRO A 148 -13.94 -6.14 -6.52
N ASN A 149 -15.21 -6.49 -6.76
CA ASN A 149 -16.16 -6.81 -5.69
C ASN A 149 -15.79 -8.16 -5.08
N ILE A 150 -15.66 -8.20 -3.75
CA ILE A 150 -15.41 -9.41 -2.97
C ILE A 150 -16.74 -10.04 -2.58
N SER A 151 -17.63 -9.25 -1.98
CA SER A 151 -19.00 -9.65 -1.63
C SER A 151 -19.81 -8.41 -1.21
N GLY A 152 -21.02 -8.24 -1.75
CA GLY A 152 -21.92 -7.13 -1.37
C GLY A 152 -21.25 -5.76 -1.54
N ASN A 153 -21.02 -5.09 -0.40
CA ASN A 153 -20.39 -3.78 -0.30
C ASN A 153 -18.86 -3.82 -0.12
N LEU A 154 -18.24 -5.00 -0.15
CA LEU A 154 -16.81 -5.18 0.05
C LEU A 154 -16.06 -5.21 -1.27
N PHE A 155 -15.00 -4.42 -1.37
CA PHE A 155 -14.18 -4.30 -2.57
C PHE A 155 -12.69 -4.40 -2.23
N ALA A 156 -11.89 -4.84 -3.20
CA ALA A 156 -10.44 -4.71 -3.13
C ALA A 156 -10.00 -3.38 -3.76
N ALA A 157 -9.19 -2.62 -3.04
CA ALA A 157 -8.52 -1.43 -3.58
C ALA A 157 -7.42 -1.83 -4.59
N ALA A 158 -7.17 -0.97 -5.56
CA ALA A 158 -6.25 -1.25 -6.66
C ALA A 158 -4.80 -0.95 -6.25
N MET A 159 -3.90 -1.93 -6.31
CA MET A 159 -2.49 -1.74 -5.98
C MET A 159 -1.69 -1.30 -7.22
N VAL A 160 -1.27 -0.04 -7.25
CA VAL A 160 -0.76 0.66 -8.45
C VAL A 160 0.43 -0.04 -9.12
N ALA A 161 1.36 -0.59 -8.34
CA ALA A 161 2.57 -1.21 -8.90
C ALA A 161 2.41 -2.70 -9.25
N CYS A 162 1.35 -3.36 -8.78
CA CYS A 162 1.06 -4.74 -9.16
C CYS A 162 0.00 -4.83 -10.26
N GLU A 163 -0.95 -3.91 -10.26
CA GLU A 163 -2.13 -3.93 -11.11
C GLU A 163 -2.11 -2.71 -12.05
N PHE A 164 -2.36 -2.97 -13.34
CA PHE A 164 -2.55 -1.95 -14.37
C PHE A 164 -1.34 -1.05 -14.70
N GLY A 165 -0.25 -1.13 -13.93
CA GLY A 165 1.01 -0.40 -14.14
C GLY A 165 1.07 0.91 -13.35
N THR A 166 2.26 1.47 -13.15
CA THR A 166 2.40 2.76 -12.46
C THR A 166 1.94 3.89 -13.38
N PRO A 167 1.08 4.83 -12.92
CA PRO A 167 0.69 5.99 -13.72
C PRO A 167 1.95 6.78 -14.09
N MET A 168 2.15 7.02 -15.38
CA MET A 168 3.33 7.74 -15.85
C MET A 168 3.29 9.18 -15.34
N SER A 169 4.34 9.56 -14.62
CA SER A 169 4.62 10.82 -13.92
C SER A 169 4.30 10.84 -12.41
N ARG A 170 5.40 10.94 -11.63
CA ARG A 170 5.55 11.29 -10.20
C ARG A 170 5.88 10.13 -9.24
N ASP A 171 6.28 10.53 -8.03
CA ASP A 171 6.77 9.78 -6.85
C ASP A 171 6.07 8.44 -6.47
N THR A 172 5.00 8.03 -7.16
CA THR A 172 4.55 6.62 -7.21
C THR A 172 5.64 5.66 -7.68
N ASP A 173 6.67 6.17 -8.38
CA ASP A 173 7.89 5.45 -8.76
C ASP A 173 8.74 4.97 -7.55
N ARG A 174 8.48 5.47 -6.33
CA ARG A 174 9.15 4.99 -5.11
C ARG A 174 8.48 3.76 -4.49
N ALA A 175 7.34 3.33 -5.04
CA ALA A 175 6.68 2.11 -4.57
C ALA A 175 7.50 0.89 -5.01
N SER A 176 7.97 0.10 -4.03
CA SER A 176 8.50 -1.24 -4.29
C SER A 176 7.47 -2.24 -3.81
N THR A 177 7.24 -3.29 -4.59
CA THR A 177 6.31 -4.37 -4.25
C THR A 177 7.03 -5.63 -3.75
N SER A 178 8.34 -5.53 -3.49
CA SER A 178 9.14 -6.65 -3.02
C SER A 178 10.25 -6.22 -2.06
N SER A 179 10.72 -7.18 -1.27
CA SER A 179 11.85 -7.02 -0.34
C SER A 179 13.22 -7.07 -1.01
N GLY A 180 13.28 -7.59 -2.26
CA GLY A 180 14.53 -8.17 -2.77
C GLY A 180 14.89 -9.47 -2.05
N TRP A 181 16.13 -9.93 -2.22
CA TRP A 181 16.67 -11.10 -1.52
C TRP A 181 17.17 -10.70 -0.14
N LEU A 182 16.63 -11.36 0.89
CA LEU A 182 17.02 -11.12 2.29
C LEU A 182 17.77 -12.33 2.83
N SER A 183 18.90 -12.09 3.49
CA SER A 183 19.62 -13.13 4.23
C SER A 183 18.82 -13.60 5.46
N PRO A 184 19.16 -14.75 6.08
CA PRO A 184 18.56 -15.17 7.33
C PRO A 184 18.65 -14.06 8.40
N GLY A 185 17.51 -13.74 9.03
CA GLY A 185 17.40 -12.69 10.06
C GLY A 185 17.35 -11.25 9.54
N GLU A 186 17.61 -11.01 8.25
CA GLU A 186 17.59 -9.67 7.68
C GLU A 186 16.16 -9.12 7.58
N SER A 187 16.03 -7.80 7.75
CA SER A 187 14.76 -7.07 7.69
C SER A 187 14.85 -5.91 6.71
N THR A 188 13.75 -5.63 6.01
CA THR A 188 13.64 -4.45 5.15
C THR A 188 12.24 -3.84 5.24
N ALA A 189 12.09 -2.62 4.76
CA ALA A 189 10.83 -1.93 4.64
C ALA A 189 10.63 -1.47 3.19
N PHE A 190 9.42 -1.61 2.68
CA PHE A 190 9.06 -1.08 1.37
C PHE A 190 7.65 -0.49 1.38
N LYS A 191 7.37 0.38 0.40
CA LYS A 191 6.12 1.13 0.34
C LYS A 191 5.26 0.66 -0.82
N VAL A 192 4.00 0.40 -0.52
CA VAL A 192 2.98 -0.04 -1.46
C VAL A 192 1.92 1.05 -1.57
N VAL A 193 1.52 1.39 -2.79
CA VAL A 193 0.50 2.41 -3.04
C VAL A 193 -0.79 1.76 -3.52
N TYR A 194 -1.89 2.12 -2.87
CA TYR A 194 -3.24 1.71 -3.23
C TYR A 194 -4.02 2.91 -3.74
N SER A 195 -4.76 2.73 -4.83
CA SER A 195 -5.82 3.65 -5.23
C SER A 195 -7.13 3.22 -4.59
N ILE A 196 -7.88 4.18 -4.05
CA ILE A 196 -9.03 3.93 -3.20
C ILE A 196 -10.32 4.41 -3.90
N PRO A 197 -11.38 3.58 -3.99
CA PRO A 197 -12.66 4.01 -4.54
C PRO A 197 -13.32 5.08 -3.64
N ASN A 198 -14.22 5.88 -4.22
CA ASN A 198 -14.91 6.93 -3.47
C ASN A 198 -15.78 6.35 -2.34
N GLY A 199 -15.80 7.01 -1.18
CA GLY A 199 -16.62 6.61 -0.03
C GLY A 199 -16.16 5.32 0.67
N ALA A 200 -14.93 4.88 0.42
CA ALA A 200 -14.36 3.69 1.04
C ALA A 200 -14.11 3.86 2.54
N ILE A 201 -14.43 2.82 3.31
CA ILE A 201 -14.03 2.61 4.69
C ILE A 201 -12.99 1.50 4.69
N PHE A 202 -11.81 1.76 5.25
CA PHE A 202 -10.74 0.76 5.33
C PHE A 202 -11.06 -0.28 6.40
N LEU A 203 -10.99 -1.55 6.02
CA LEU A 203 -11.28 -2.65 6.94
C LEU A 203 -10.04 -3.45 7.29
N LYS A 204 -9.30 -3.89 6.26
CA LYS A 204 -8.31 -4.94 6.45
C LYS A 204 -7.24 -4.92 5.37
N LEU A 205 -6.02 -5.25 5.74
CA LEU A 205 -4.96 -5.66 4.83
C LEU A 205 -4.79 -7.17 4.94
N ASP A 206 -4.87 -7.89 3.83
CA ASP A 206 -4.85 -9.37 3.81
C ASP A 206 -3.98 -9.90 2.68
N GLN A 207 -3.07 -10.81 3.02
CA GLN A 207 -2.37 -11.66 2.07
C GLN A 207 -2.53 -13.11 2.53
N THR A 208 -3.44 -13.81 1.86
CA THR A 208 -3.89 -15.15 2.24
C THR A 208 -2.73 -16.10 2.52
N GLY A 209 -2.68 -16.68 3.72
CA GLY A 209 -1.64 -17.63 4.14
C GLY A 209 -0.31 -17.01 4.58
N TYR A 210 -0.20 -15.68 4.58
CA TYR A 210 1.02 -14.98 4.99
C TYR A 210 0.77 -13.99 6.11
N PHE A 211 -0.13 -13.03 5.90
CA PHE A 211 -0.31 -11.90 6.80
C PHE A 211 -1.73 -11.36 6.73
N SER A 212 -2.29 -10.97 7.88
CA SER A 212 -3.49 -10.15 7.89
C SER A 212 -3.54 -9.21 9.10
N THR A 213 -4.17 -8.05 8.92
CA THR A 213 -4.46 -7.11 10.02
C THR A 213 -5.69 -6.28 9.71
N ASP A 214 -6.50 -6.02 10.73
CA ASP A 214 -7.59 -5.06 10.66
C ASP A 214 -7.02 -3.63 10.70
N LEU A 215 -7.73 -2.69 10.08
CA LEU A 215 -7.36 -1.29 9.99
C LEU A 215 -8.33 -0.46 10.84
N THR A 216 -7.80 0.19 11.86
CA THR A 216 -8.59 1.06 12.73
C THR A 216 -8.14 2.50 12.54
N SER A 217 -9.10 3.41 12.30
CA SER A 217 -8.79 4.84 12.17
C SER A 217 -8.26 5.38 13.49
N ASP A 218 -7.16 6.10 13.43
CA ASP A 218 -6.53 6.79 14.53
C ASP A 218 -6.52 8.30 14.24
N THR A 219 -7.32 9.04 15.00
CA THR A 219 -7.43 10.50 14.92
C THR A 219 -6.40 11.22 15.81
N GLU A 220 -5.56 10.51 16.58
CA GLU A 220 -4.81 11.09 17.71
C GLU A 220 -3.27 11.03 17.60
N ARG A 221 -2.68 10.91 16.40
CA ARG A 221 -1.22 11.09 16.26
C ARG A 221 -0.85 12.57 16.48
N LYS A 222 -0.40 12.89 17.71
CA LYS A 222 0.25 14.15 18.09
C LYS A 222 1.63 14.27 17.44
#